data_AF-A0A944C2C2-F1
#
_entry.id   AF-A0A944C2C2-F1
#
_cell.length_a   1.000
_cell.length_b   1.000
_cell.length_c   1.000
_cell.angle_alpha   90.00
_cell.angle_beta   90.00
_cell.angle_gamma   90.00
#
_symmetry.space_group_name_H-M   'P 1'
#
loop_
_entity.id
_entity.type
_entity.pdbx_description
1 polymer ?
#
loop_
_entity_poly.entity_id
_entity_poly.type
_entity_poly.pdbx_seq_one_letter_code
_entity_poly.pdbx_strand_id
1 'polypeptide(L)'
;MDVNFNATTADMLKVISEYDDVTGFKGAYNIREDSKCAGRKSSENITIESKTDKPGIDIKVKPFTVGETVYIPACVTHSDVDDLVYNDFYIGEGADVVIVAGCGVHNDGEEQARHNGIHRFFLEKGARVLYKEKHIGTGKGKGLKRIDPVTDCVLGEDSYLEMDTVQL
;
A
#
# COMPACT_ATOMS: atom_id res chain seq x y z
N MET A 1 9.62 -17.29 5.69
CA MET A 1 8.86 -16.27 4.94
C MET A 1 9.90 -15.21 4.64
N ASP A 2 10.44 -15.22 3.43
CA ASP A 2 11.66 -14.48 3.11
C ASP A 2 11.28 -13.03 2.80
N VAL A 3 11.06 -12.28 3.87
CA VAL A 3 10.93 -10.83 3.83
C VAL A 3 12.36 -10.28 3.71
N ASN A 4 12.64 -9.58 2.61
CA ASN A 4 13.97 -9.06 2.32
C ASN A 4 13.87 -7.59 1.93
N PHE A 5 14.00 -6.73 2.93
CA PHE A 5 14.06 -5.27 2.77
C PHE A 5 15.18 -4.71 3.65
N ASN A 6 15.64 -3.51 3.32
CA ASN A 6 16.75 -2.87 4.01
C ASN A 6 16.31 -2.12 5.28
N ALA A 7 17.28 -1.60 6.04
CA ALA A 7 17.02 -0.89 7.29
C ALA A 7 16.18 0.38 7.12
N THR A 8 16.39 1.13 6.03
CA THR A 8 15.59 2.33 5.71
C THR A 8 14.13 1.97 5.51
N THR A 9 13.84 0.88 4.79
CA THR A 9 12.48 0.35 4.67
C THR A 9 11.93 -0.04 6.04
N ALA A 10 12.69 -0.78 6.85
CA ALA A 10 12.23 -1.19 8.18
C ALA A 10 11.79 0.01 9.06
N ASP A 11 12.55 1.10 9.03
CA ASP A 11 12.22 2.32 9.77
C ASP A 11 10.97 3.02 9.23
N MET A 12 10.83 3.12 7.90
CA MET A 12 9.65 3.72 7.29
C MET A 12 8.38 2.89 7.53
N LEU A 13 8.48 1.56 7.49
CA LEU A 13 7.34 0.64 7.71
C LEU A 13 6.66 0.86 9.06
N LYS A 14 7.43 1.15 10.11
CA LYS A 14 6.91 1.46 11.45
C LYS A 14 6.01 2.69 11.48
N VAL A 15 6.30 3.66 10.62
CA VAL A 15 5.53 4.90 10.52
C VAL A 15 4.31 4.74 9.63
N ILE A 16 4.51 4.13 8.45
CA ILE A 16 3.54 4.20 7.35
C ILE A 16 2.58 3.01 7.30
N SER A 17 2.84 1.92 8.01
CA SER A 17 2.11 0.66 7.78
C SER A 17 1.70 -0.13 9.01
N GLU A 18 1.89 0.42 10.22
CA GLU A 18 1.62 -0.32 11.47
C GLU A 18 2.44 -1.62 11.60
N TYR A 19 3.61 -1.68 10.92
CA TYR A 19 4.51 -2.83 10.99
C TYR A 19 5.09 -2.99 12.40
N ASP A 20 5.06 -4.23 12.91
CA ASP A 20 5.61 -4.62 14.20
C ASP A 20 6.83 -5.52 14.02
N ASP A 21 7.97 -5.18 14.63
CA ASP A 21 9.24 -5.90 14.43
C ASP A 21 9.23 -7.34 14.98
N VAL A 22 8.31 -7.66 15.90
CA VAL A 22 8.24 -8.98 16.55
C VAL A 22 7.28 -9.91 15.83
N THR A 23 6.11 -9.39 15.46
CA THR A 23 4.98 -10.16 14.95
C THR A 23 4.71 -9.93 13.45
N GLY A 24 5.30 -8.90 12.85
CA GLY A 24 5.06 -8.49 11.48
C GLY A 24 3.62 -8.04 11.25
N PHE A 25 3.14 -8.17 10.00
CA PHE A 25 1.75 -7.89 9.67
C PHE A 25 0.83 -9.05 10.09
N LYS A 26 -0.30 -8.70 10.72
CA LYS A 26 -1.31 -9.65 11.19
C LYS A 26 -2.26 -10.14 10.09
N GLY A 27 -2.23 -9.53 8.90
CA GLY A 27 -3.14 -9.81 7.79
C GLY A 27 -2.41 -10.09 6.46
N ALA A 28 -3.14 -9.92 5.36
CA ALA A 28 -2.54 -10.00 4.03
C ALA A 28 -1.61 -8.80 3.82
N TYR A 29 -0.49 -8.97 3.12
CA TYR A 29 0.42 -7.86 2.87
C TYR A 29 1.16 -7.96 1.54
N ASN A 30 1.58 -6.82 1.02
CA ASN A 30 2.54 -6.70 -0.07
C ASN A 30 3.48 -5.50 0.20
N ILE A 31 4.74 -5.80 0.50
CA ILE A 31 5.79 -4.82 0.73
C ILE A 31 6.50 -4.56 -0.60
N ARG A 32 6.56 -3.29 -0.99
CA ARG A 32 7.33 -2.83 -2.14
C ARG A 32 8.55 -2.04 -1.69
N GLU A 33 9.72 -2.41 -2.17
CA GLU A 33 10.98 -1.69 -1.95
C GLU A 33 11.62 -1.42 -3.31
N ASP A 34 11.97 -0.16 -3.58
CA ASP A 34 12.74 0.27 -4.75
C ASP A 34 12.25 -0.37 -6.06
N SER A 35 10.95 -0.20 -6.31
CA SER A 35 10.23 -0.72 -7.48
C SER A 35 10.04 -2.25 -7.55
N LYS A 36 10.37 -3.00 -6.49
CA LYS A 36 10.32 -4.47 -6.45
C LYS A 36 9.47 -4.99 -5.29
N CYS A 37 9.02 -6.23 -5.39
CA CYS A 37 8.33 -6.91 -4.29
C CYS A 37 9.37 -7.42 -3.28
N ALA A 38 9.33 -6.89 -2.06
CA ALA A 38 10.20 -7.28 -0.94
C ALA A 38 9.58 -8.37 -0.04
N GLY A 39 8.25 -8.53 -0.10
CA GLY A 39 7.53 -9.57 0.61
C GLY A 39 6.05 -9.54 0.29
N ARG A 40 5.42 -10.71 0.19
CA ARG A 40 3.97 -10.82 -0.07
C ARG A 40 3.37 -12.01 0.65
N LYS A 41 2.17 -11.83 1.16
CA LYS A 41 1.34 -12.88 1.77
C LYS A 41 -0.15 -12.60 1.54
N SER A 42 -0.86 -13.57 0.97
CA SER A 42 -2.33 -13.59 0.99
C SER A 42 -2.85 -14.16 2.32
N SER A 43 -4.07 -13.80 2.70
CA SER A 43 -4.80 -14.45 3.79
C SER A 43 -5.77 -15.49 3.23
N GLU A 44 -6.61 -16.08 4.09
CA GLU A 44 -7.67 -16.99 3.67
C GLU A 44 -8.71 -16.29 2.78
N ASN A 45 -9.02 -15.02 3.06
CA ASN A 45 -10.08 -14.28 2.36
C ASN A 45 -9.58 -13.13 1.48
N ILE A 46 -8.30 -12.79 1.55
CA ILE A 46 -7.69 -11.73 0.75
C ILE A 46 -6.56 -12.31 -0.10
N THR A 47 -6.72 -12.22 -1.42
CA THR A 47 -5.71 -12.65 -2.39
C THR A 47 -4.98 -11.43 -2.95
N ILE A 48 -3.65 -11.49 -3.00
CA ILE A 48 -2.81 -10.45 -3.61
C ILE A 48 -2.01 -11.07 -4.77
N GLU A 49 -2.26 -10.57 -5.98
CA GLU A 49 -1.64 -11.07 -7.21
C GLU A 49 -0.95 -9.94 -7.95
N SER A 50 0.12 -10.25 -8.67
CA SER A 50 0.73 -9.25 -9.56
C SER A 50 -0.16 -9.05 -10.76
N LYS A 51 -0.32 -7.79 -11.16
CA LYS A 51 -1.01 -7.45 -12.40
C LYS A 51 -0.23 -7.97 -13.61
N THR A 52 -0.95 -8.29 -14.67
CA THR A 52 -0.37 -8.80 -15.93
C THR A 52 -0.28 -7.74 -17.02
N ASP A 53 -1.01 -6.64 -16.87
CA ASP A 53 -1.13 -5.55 -17.85
C ASP A 53 -0.21 -4.36 -17.54
N LYS A 54 0.04 -4.08 -16.27
CA LYS A 54 0.82 -2.93 -15.79
C LYS A 54 1.50 -3.23 -14.44
N PRO A 55 2.52 -2.47 -14.03
CA PRO A 55 3.15 -2.67 -12.73
C PRO A 55 2.14 -2.50 -11.58
N GLY A 56 2.23 -3.34 -10.56
CA GLY A 56 1.39 -3.27 -9.37
C GLY A 56 0.63 -4.58 -9.09
N ILE A 57 -0.44 -4.50 -8.31
CA ILE A 57 -1.14 -5.67 -7.76
C ILE A 57 -2.66 -5.57 -7.86
N ASP A 58 -3.30 -6.73 -8.00
CA ASP A 58 -4.73 -6.90 -7.76
C ASP A 58 -4.93 -7.46 -6.35
N ILE A 59 -5.73 -6.76 -5.56
CA ILE A 59 -6.15 -7.17 -4.21
C ILE A 59 -7.62 -7.57 -4.30
N LYS A 60 -7.92 -8.84 -4.01
CA LYS A 60 -9.28 -9.39 -4.08
C LYS A 60 -9.72 -9.83 -2.69
N VAL A 61 -10.74 -9.17 -2.15
CA VAL A 61 -11.37 -9.50 -0.87
C VAL A 61 -12.66 -10.27 -1.15
N LYS A 62 -12.79 -11.46 -0.56
CA LYS A 62 -14.00 -12.29 -0.72
C LYS A 62 -15.23 -11.60 -0.12
N PRO A 63 -16.45 -11.88 -0.63
CA PRO A 63 -17.69 -11.42 -0.02
C PRO A 63 -17.78 -11.77 1.47
N PHE A 64 -18.40 -10.90 2.26
CA PHE A 64 -18.65 -11.04 3.69
C PHE A 64 -17.38 -11.22 4.56
N THR A 65 -16.21 -10.86 4.03
CA THR A 65 -14.98 -10.79 4.83
C THR A 65 -15.09 -9.63 5.81
N VAL A 66 -15.07 -9.91 7.11
CA VAL A 66 -15.20 -8.89 8.16
C VAL A 66 -14.01 -8.92 9.10
N GLY A 67 -13.43 -7.76 9.38
CA GLY A 67 -12.38 -7.59 10.39
C GLY A 67 -10.97 -7.99 9.93
N GLU A 68 -10.77 -8.30 8.66
CA GLU A 68 -9.43 -8.49 8.10
C GLU A 68 -8.79 -7.17 7.68
N THR A 69 -7.46 -7.14 7.71
CA THR A 69 -6.65 -5.99 7.30
C THR A 69 -5.68 -6.40 6.19
N VAL A 70 -5.53 -5.54 5.19
CA VAL A 70 -4.50 -5.67 4.16
C VAL A 70 -3.50 -4.52 4.24
N TYR A 71 -2.22 -4.84 4.16
CA TYR A 71 -1.10 -3.89 4.29
C TYR A 71 -0.34 -3.78 2.96
N ILE A 72 -0.23 -2.58 2.38
CA ILE A 72 0.43 -2.39 1.08
C ILE A 72 1.49 -1.25 1.10
N PRO A 73 2.50 -1.32 1.98
CA PRO A 73 3.52 -0.28 2.02
C PRO A 73 4.44 -0.29 0.80
N ALA A 74 4.83 0.90 0.36
CA ALA A 74 5.86 1.13 -0.63
C ALA A 74 6.96 2.05 -0.09
N CYS A 75 8.21 1.62 -0.27
CA CYS A 75 9.40 2.31 0.21
C CYS A 75 10.37 2.54 -0.94
N VAL A 76 10.75 3.80 -1.15
CA VAL A 76 11.89 4.19 -1.98
C VAL A 76 13.01 4.61 -1.03
N THR A 77 14.16 3.97 -1.13
CA THR A 77 15.20 4.05 -0.10
C THR A 77 16.42 4.87 -0.51
N HIS A 78 16.49 5.34 -1.75
CA HIS A 78 17.59 6.15 -2.26
C HIS A 78 17.16 7.12 -3.38
N SER A 79 18.06 8.03 -3.78
CA SER A 79 17.84 8.94 -4.92
C SER A 79 17.83 8.20 -6.26
N ASP A 80 17.35 8.86 -7.31
CA ASP A 80 17.30 8.34 -8.68
C ASP A 80 16.37 7.12 -8.85
N VAL A 81 15.22 7.17 -8.19
CA VAL A 81 14.14 6.18 -8.33
C VAL A 81 12.87 6.88 -8.77
N ASP A 82 12.25 6.40 -9.86
CA ASP A 82 10.92 6.83 -10.32
C ASP A 82 10.00 5.61 -10.34
N ASP A 83 9.28 5.42 -9.23
CA ASP A 83 8.41 4.27 -9.04
C ASP A 83 6.94 4.63 -9.30
N LEU A 84 6.28 3.84 -10.16
CA LEU A 84 4.87 3.98 -10.50
C LEU A 84 4.20 2.61 -10.48
N VAL A 85 3.11 2.49 -9.72
CA VAL A 85 2.33 1.25 -9.62
C VAL A 85 0.84 1.50 -9.70
N TYR A 86 0.13 0.49 -10.17
CA TYR A 86 -1.32 0.47 -10.27
C TYR A 86 -1.86 -0.65 -9.38
N ASN A 87 -2.69 -0.29 -8.42
CA ASN A 87 -3.24 -1.23 -7.46
C ASN A 87 -4.75 -1.20 -7.56
N ASP A 88 -5.36 -2.33 -7.92
CA ASP A 88 -6.81 -2.45 -7.98
C ASP A 88 -7.30 -3.24 -6.77
N PHE A 89 -8.29 -2.70 -6.06
CA PHE A 89 -8.94 -3.34 -4.92
C PHE A 89 -10.36 -3.75 -5.31
N TYR A 90 -10.59 -5.05 -5.34
CA TYR A 90 -11.90 -5.64 -5.58
C TYR A 90 -12.46 -6.11 -4.25
N ILE A 91 -13.49 -5.41 -3.76
CA ILE A 91 -14.06 -5.63 -2.44
C ILE A 91 -15.43 -6.27 -2.60
N GLY A 92 -15.53 -7.55 -2.25
CA GLY A 92 -16.74 -8.34 -2.40
C GLY A 92 -17.93 -7.83 -1.56
N GLU A 93 -19.12 -8.29 -1.95
CA GLU A 93 -20.40 -7.90 -1.32
C GLU A 93 -20.35 -8.06 0.20
N GLY A 94 -20.80 -7.02 0.91
CA GLY A 94 -20.92 -7.02 2.37
C GLY A 94 -19.61 -7.21 3.14
N ALA A 95 -18.45 -7.10 2.50
CA ALA A 95 -17.17 -7.11 3.20
C ALA A 95 -16.99 -5.85 4.05
N ASP A 96 -16.35 -5.96 5.21
CA ASP A 96 -15.99 -4.84 6.09
C ASP A 96 -14.53 -4.99 6.52
N VAL A 97 -13.64 -4.25 5.84
CA VAL A 97 -12.19 -4.45 5.93
C VAL A 97 -11.43 -3.15 6.10
N VAL A 98 -10.21 -3.28 6.64
CA VAL A 98 -9.26 -2.18 6.76
C VAL A 98 -8.15 -2.35 5.72
N ILE A 99 -7.81 -1.27 5.03
CA ILE A 99 -6.69 -1.23 4.11
C ILE A 99 -5.70 -0.22 4.66
N VAL A 100 -4.50 -0.68 5.00
CA VAL A 100 -3.41 0.17 5.48
C VAL A 100 -2.39 0.32 4.35
N ALA A 101 -2.38 1.50 3.75
CA ALA A 101 -1.42 1.90 2.74
C ALA A 101 -0.42 2.89 3.31
N GLY A 102 0.75 2.95 2.69
CA GLY A 102 1.73 3.94 3.05
C GLY A 102 2.88 4.02 2.07
N CYS A 103 3.37 5.24 1.85
CA CYS A 103 4.47 5.51 0.94
C CYS A 103 5.59 6.22 1.69
N GLY A 104 6.77 5.63 1.74
CA GLY A 104 7.99 6.23 2.26
C GLY A 104 8.94 6.56 1.12
N VAL A 105 9.43 7.80 1.06
CA VAL A 105 10.48 8.19 0.11
C VAL A 105 11.66 8.78 0.87
N HIS A 106 12.76 8.05 0.88
CA HIS A 106 14.04 8.48 1.43
C HIS A 106 14.96 9.01 0.33
N ASN A 107 15.58 10.16 0.58
CA ASN A 107 16.51 10.77 -0.37
C ASN A 107 17.62 11.57 0.35
N ASP A 108 18.83 11.01 0.33
CA ASP A 108 20.09 11.63 0.78
C ASP A 108 20.95 12.16 -0.38
N GLY A 109 20.50 12.00 -1.63
CA GLY A 109 21.23 12.40 -2.85
C GLY A 109 20.81 13.76 -3.42
N GLU A 110 21.19 14.01 -4.67
CA GLU A 110 20.85 15.24 -5.40
C GLU A 110 19.73 15.00 -6.43
N GLU A 111 19.60 13.78 -6.94
CA GLU A 111 18.56 13.35 -7.88
C GLU A 111 17.22 13.16 -7.17
N GLN A 112 16.13 13.26 -7.93
CA GLN A 112 14.79 13.04 -7.38
C GLN A 112 14.59 11.57 -6.98
N ALA A 113 13.82 11.35 -5.91
CA ALA A 113 13.24 10.07 -5.55
C ALA A 113 11.72 10.22 -5.56
N ARG A 114 11.03 9.25 -6.16
CA ARG A 114 9.58 9.30 -6.36
C ARG A 114 8.92 7.94 -6.21
N HIS A 115 7.76 7.95 -5.58
CA HIS A 115 6.82 6.85 -5.60
C HIS A 115 5.39 7.36 -5.84
N ASN A 116 4.72 6.78 -6.82
CA ASN A 116 3.34 7.08 -7.15
C ASN A 116 2.49 5.80 -7.16
N GLY A 117 1.53 5.73 -6.25
CA GLY A 117 0.46 4.73 -6.25
C GLY A 117 -0.77 5.24 -7.00
N ILE A 118 -1.20 4.50 -8.01
CA ILE A 118 -2.50 4.69 -8.66
C ILE A 118 -3.43 3.61 -8.12
N HIS A 119 -4.35 4.00 -7.25
CA HIS A 119 -5.25 3.11 -6.55
C HIS A 119 -6.65 3.17 -7.17
N ARG A 120 -7.24 2.00 -7.48
CA ARG A 120 -8.63 1.93 -7.93
C ARG A 120 -9.42 1.01 -7.04
N PHE A 121 -10.51 1.51 -6.47
CA PHE A 121 -11.39 0.76 -5.60
C PHE A 121 -12.67 0.38 -6.34
N PHE A 122 -13.03 -0.90 -6.29
CA PHE A 122 -14.28 -1.45 -6.80
C PHE A 122 -14.99 -2.12 -5.63
N LEU A 123 -15.94 -1.40 -5.02
CA LEU A 123 -16.72 -1.89 -3.89
C LEU A 123 -18.07 -2.39 -4.38
N GLU A 124 -18.35 -3.66 -4.11
CA GLU A 124 -19.66 -4.28 -4.35
C GLU A 124 -20.70 -3.82 -3.32
N LYS A 125 -21.95 -4.25 -3.52
CA LYS A 125 -23.07 -3.88 -2.66
C LYS A 125 -22.78 -4.09 -1.16
N GLY A 126 -23.08 -3.07 -0.34
CA GLY A 126 -22.94 -3.13 1.11
C GLY A 126 -21.50 -3.26 1.63
N ALA A 127 -20.48 -3.23 0.76
CA ALA A 127 -19.09 -3.31 1.17
C ALA A 127 -18.65 -2.04 1.91
N ARG A 128 -17.85 -2.19 2.95
CA ARG A 128 -17.32 -1.13 3.79
C ARG A 128 -15.80 -1.23 3.84
N VAL A 129 -15.12 -0.13 3.59
CA VAL A 129 -13.67 -0.05 3.65
C VAL A 129 -13.27 1.16 4.47
N LEU A 130 -12.37 0.94 5.44
CA LEU A 130 -11.56 1.98 6.01
C LEU A 130 -10.17 1.94 5.38
N TYR A 131 -9.87 2.93 4.54
CA TYR A 131 -8.57 3.12 3.91
C TYR A 131 -7.75 4.11 4.72
N LYS A 132 -6.63 3.65 5.27
CA LYS A 132 -5.67 4.48 5.99
C LYS A 132 -4.42 4.63 5.14
N GLU A 133 -4.02 5.86 4.86
CA GLU A 133 -2.83 6.15 4.05
C GLU A 133 -1.89 7.13 4.74
N LYS A 134 -0.62 6.76 4.84
CA LYS A 134 0.41 7.63 5.43
C LYS A 134 1.59 7.79 4.49
N HIS A 135 1.98 9.04 4.26
CA HIS A 135 3.16 9.37 3.49
C HIS A 135 4.24 9.98 4.35
N ILE A 136 5.50 9.61 4.09
CA ILE A 136 6.64 10.23 4.74
C ILE A 136 7.77 10.50 3.74
N GLY A 137 8.28 11.73 3.75
CA GLY A 137 9.55 12.08 3.10
C GLY A 137 10.70 12.10 4.11
N THR A 138 11.80 11.38 3.86
CA THR A 138 12.97 11.35 4.77
C THR A 138 14.30 11.55 4.04
N GLY A 139 15.36 11.84 4.78
CA GLY A 139 16.70 12.12 4.24
C GLY A 139 17.02 13.61 4.12
N LYS A 140 18.31 13.91 4.12
CA LYS A 140 18.90 15.27 4.16
C LYS A 140 19.39 15.73 2.79
N GLY A 141 19.22 14.91 1.76
CA GLY A 141 19.59 15.21 0.39
C GLY A 141 18.81 16.39 -0.18
N LYS A 142 19.40 17.01 -1.21
CA LYS A 142 18.78 18.12 -1.95
C LYS A 142 17.75 17.64 -2.96
N GLY A 143 17.82 16.37 -3.35
CA GLY A 143 16.86 15.74 -4.23
C GLY A 143 15.43 15.77 -3.67
N LEU A 144 14.47 15.97 -4.56
CA LEU A 144 13.05 15.99 -4.19
C LEU A 144 12.59 14.61 -3.74
N LYS A 145 11.66 14.60 -2.79
CA LYS A 145 10.94 13.43 -2.30
C LYS A 145 9.49 13.57 -2.78
N ARG A 146 9.12 12.84 -3.82
CA ARG A 146 7.82 13.03 -4.51
C ARG A 146 6.90 11.86 -4.25
N ILE A 147 5.71 12.16 -3.77
CA ILE A 147 4.63 11.20 -3.52
C ILE A 147 3.36 11.85 -4.05
N ASP A 148 2.95 11.48 -5.26
CA ASP A 148 1.82 12.09 -5.98
C ASP A 148 0.79 10.99 -6.35
N PRO A 149 0.06 10.40 -5.38
CA PRO A 149 -0.86 9.30 -5.62
C PRO A 149 -2.16 9.77 -6.28
N VAL A 150 -2.85 8.82 -6.92
CA VAL A 150 -4.18 9.04 -7.51
C VAL A 150 -5.09 7.93 -7.06
N THR A 151 -6.31 8.29 -6.68
CA THR A 151 -7.33 7.33 -6.23
C THR A 151 -8.61 7.50 -7.02
N ASP A 152 -9.07 6.41 -7.65
CA ASP A 152 -10.38 6.31 -8.29
C ASP A 152 -11.26 5.31 -7.53
N CYS A 153 -12.55 5.63 -7.37
CA CYS A 153 -13.46 4.78 -6.62
C CYS A 153 -14.76 4.53 -7.39
N VAL A 154 -15.17 3.26 -7.46
CA VAL A 154 -16.47 2.81 -7.96
C VAL A 154 -17.18 2.14 -6.80
N LEU A 155 -18.30 2.74 -6.38
CA LEU A 155 -19.06 2.34 -5.19
C LEU A 155 -20.40 1.75 -5.61
N GLY A 156 -20.64 0.49 -5.25
CA GLY A 156 -21.94 -0.19 -5.40
C GLY A 156 -22.98 0.34 -4.42
N GLU A 157 -24.21 -0.16 -4.56
CA GLU A 157 -25.35 0.18 -3.69
C GLU A 157 -25.00 -0.04 -2.21
N ASP A 158 -25.33 0.92 -1.34
CA ASP A 158 -25.07 0.89 0.10
C ASP A 158 -23.60 0.64 0.52
N SER A 159 -22.65 0.74 -0.42
CA SER A 159 -21.23 0.62 -0.11
C SER A 159 -20.67 1.92 0.47
N TYR A 160 -19.56 1.80 1.20
CA TYR A 160 -18.96 2.88 1.95
C TYR A 160 -17.44 2.78 1.92
N LEU A 161 -16.78 3.87 1.54
CA LEU A 161 -15.33 4.01 1.61
C LEU A 161 -14.98 5.25 2.44
N GLU A 162 -14.24 5.03 3.53
CA GLU A 162 -13.66 6.07 4.35
C GLU A 162 -12.16 6.16 4.10
N MET A 163 -11.64 7.37 3.97
CA MET A 163 -10.22 7.61 3.72
C MET A 163 -9.65 8.50 4.83
N ASP A 164 -8.73 7.93 5.61
CA ASP A 164 -7.93 8.62 6.64
C ASP A 164 -6.50 8.78 6.10
N THR A 165 -6.14 9.99 5.69
CA THR A 165 -4.91 10.27 4.94
C THR A 165 -4.04 11.29 5.66
N VAL A 166 -2.73 11.05 5.71
CA VAL A 166 -1.75 11.95 6.33
C VAL A 166 -0.48 12.04 5.49
N GLN A 167 0.02 13.27 5.30
CA GLN A 167 1.31 13.55 4.67
C GLN A 167 2.29 14.14 5.72
N LEU A 168 3.46 13.52 5.88
CA LEU A 168 4.48 13.86 6.88
C LEU A 168 5.83 14.25 6.26
#